data_AF-A0AA37GUY3-F1
#
_entry.id   AF-A0AA37GUY3-F1
#
_cell.length_a   1.000
_cell.length_b   1.000
_cell.length_c   1.000
_cell.angle_alpha   90.00
_cell.angle_beta   90.00
_cell.angle_gamma   90.00
#
_symmetry.space_group_name_H-M   'P 1'
#
loop_
_entity.id
_entity.type
_entity.pdbx_description
1 polymer ?
#
loop_
_entity_poly.entity_id
_entity_poly.type
_entity_poly.pdbx_seq_one_letter_code
_entity_poly.pdbx_strand_id
1 'polypeptide(L)'
;MSQLNGAQRGCIPQGFNSQLERLERYFKYEMGSKLNFINKSELALDARREHRINANSFQQDALKTFNGWQYACFYTQKDASSNVLFVSLARRPINESLGRWETLTFDDYEQTADDGHNTISIGVCAGDGSIHVSFDHHCDPVSLTDAHNAACTIACRFKA
;
A
#
# COMPACT_ATOMS: atom_id res chain seq x y z
N MET A 1 -30.09 -30.37 28.04
CA MET A 1 -29.32 -29.17 28.42
C MET A 1 -27.85 -29.61 28.50
N SER A 2 -27.12 -29.59 27.39
CA SER A 2 -26.31 -28.48 26.83
C SER A 2 -24.90 -28.38 27.43
N GLN A 3 -23.91 -28.86 26.64
CA GLN A 3 -22.53 -28.38 26.37
C GLN A 3 -21.58 -28.14 27.58
N LEU A 4 -20.24 -28.27 27.50
CA LEU A 4 -19.26 -27.88 26.48
C LEU A 4 -17.97 -28.73 26.60
N ASN A 5 -17.38 -29.08 25.45
CA ASN A 5 -16.01 -29.60 25.34
C ASN A 5 -15.00 -28.44 25.41
N GLY A 6 -14.00 -28.55 26.29
CA GLY A 6 -12.89 -27.60 26.38
C GLY A 6 -11.77 -27.96 25.41
N ALA A 7 -11.55 -27.12 24.40
CA ALA A 7 -10.39 -27.19 23.51
C ALA A 7 -9.13 -26.64 24.21
N GLN A 8 -8.05 -27.42 24.18
CA GLN A 8 -6.74 -27.07 24.74
C GLN A 8 -6.11 -25.90 23.97
N ARG A 9 -5.63 -24.91 24.72
CA ARG A 9 -4.77 -23.82 24.23
C ARG A 9 -3.35 -24.36 24.02
N GLY A 10 -2.89 -24.41 22.77
CA GLY A 10 -1.49 -24.62 22.43
C GLY A 10 -0.82 -23.30 22.08
N CYS A 11 0.17 -22.88 22.87
CA CYS A 11 1.14 -21.86 22.49
C CYS A 11 2.03 -22.41 21.36
N ILE A 12 2.37 -21.59 20.35
CA ILE A 12 3.34 -21.96 19.30
C ILE A 12 4.46 -20.88 19.27
N PRO A 13 5.73 -21.26 19.10
CA PRO A 13 6.89 -20.43 19.43
C PRO A 13 7.24 -19.38 18.37
N GLN A 14 8.02 -18.39 18.80
CA GLN A 14 8.58 -17.32 17.99
C GLN A 14 9.59 -17.85 16.97
N GLY A 15 9.38 -17.49 15.70
CA GLY A 15 10.31 -17.68 14.60
C GLY A 15 10.00 -16.65 13.51
N PHE A 16 10.89 -15.67 13.33
CA PHE A 16 10.82 -14.63 12.31
C PHE A 16 10.99 -15.26 10.91
N ASN A 17 9.89 -15.70 10.30
CA ASN A 17 9.75 -15.88 8.83
C ASN A 17 8.29 -16.11 8.37
N SER A 18 7.30 -15.70 9.17
CA SER A 18 6.00 -16.38 9.21
C SER A 18 4.79 -15.61 8.66
N GLN A 19 4.96 -14.49 7.93
CA GLN A 19 3.80 -13.75 7.38
C GLN A 19 3.41 -14.22 5.98
N LEU A 20 4.39 -14.40 5.07
CA LEU A 20 4.13 -14.77 3.67
C LEU A 20 3.71 -16.23 3.51
N GLU A 21 4.42 -17.18 4.12
CA GLU A 21 4.01 -18.58 4.11
C GLU A 21 2.65 -18.80 4.81
N ARG A 22 2.32 -17.93 5.78
CA ARG A 22 1.04 -17.97 6.48
C ARG A 22 -0.08 -17.48 5.58
N LEU A 23 0.12 -16.41 4.81
CA LEU A 23 -0.83 -15.98 3.77
C LEU A 23 -1.06 -17.10 2.74
N GLU A 24 0.01 -17.70 2.21
CA GLU A 24 -0.10 -18.81 1.27
C GLU A 24 -0.86 -20.02 1.84
N ARG A 25 -0.66 -20.32 3.13
CA ARG A 25 -1.39 -21.39 3.83
C ARG A 25 -2.86 -21.04 4.06
N TYR A 26 -3.19 -19.81 4.48
CA TYR A 26 -4.58 -19.36 4.67
C TYR A 26 -5.35 -19.37 3.34
N PHE A 27 -4.77 -18.86 2.26
CA PHE A 27 -5.40 -18.87 0.94
C PHE A 27 -5.68 -20.29 0.42
N LYS A 28 -4.82 -21.26 0.72
CA LYS A 28 -5.00 -22.66 0.32
C LYS A 28 -6.02 -23.42 1.19
N TYR A 29 -6.18 -23.05 2.46
CA TYR A 29 -6.98 -23.81 3.42
C TYR A 29 -8.46 -23.39 3.46
N GLU A 30 -8.78 -22.09 3.26
CA GLU A 30 -10.17 -21.61 3.27
C GLU A 30 -10.89 -21.72 1.91
N MET A 31 -10.16 -21.75 0.80
CA MET A 31 -10.74 -21.84 -0.54
C MET A 31 -10.40 -23.18 -1.19
N GLY A 32 -11.29 -24.16 -1.03
CA GLY A 32 -11.14 -25.51 -1.57
C GLY A 32 -10.57 -25.53 -2.99
N SER A 33 -9.32 -25.98 -3.12
CA SER A 33 -8.64 -26.49 -4.33
C SER A 33 -8.86 -25.83 -5.70
N LYS A 34 -9.32 -24.57 -5.80
CA LYS A 34 -9.61 -23.90 -7.10
C LYS A 34 -8.84 -22.62 -7.41
N LEU A 35 -8.00 -22.12 -6.50
CA LEU A 35 -7.12 -20.98 -6.78
C LEU A 35 -5.77 -21.46 -7.30
N ASN A 36 -5.46 -21.14 -8.56
CA ASN A 36 -4.13 -21.32 -9.11
C ASN A 36 -3.31 -20.05 -8.85
N PHE A 37 -2.22 -20.17 -8.10
CA PHE A 37 -1.27 -19.09 -7.93
C PHE A 37 -0.49 -18.92 -9.23
N ILE A 38 -0.65 -17.77 -9.88
CA ILE A 38 0.01 -17.50 -11.17
C ILE A 38 1.34 -16.79 -10.98
N ASN A 39 1.36 -15.71 -10.21
CA ASN A 39 2.58 -14.92 -10.00
C ASN A 39 2.48 -14.03 -8.74
N LYS A 40 3.63 -13.62 -8.21
CA LYS A 40 3.79 -12.61 -7.17
C LYS A 40 4.89 -11.64 -7.58
N SER A 41 4.68 -10.37 -7.28
CA SER A 41 5.70 -9.33 -7.40
C SER A 41 5.75 -8.52 -6.10
N GLU A 42 6.94 -8.17 -5.66
CA GLU A 42 7.14 -7.32 -4.49
C GLU A 42 7.28 -5.87 -4.94
N LEU A 43 6.57 -4.96 -4.25
CA LEU A 43 6.51 -3.54 -4.59
C LEU A 43 7.49 -2.74 -3.72
N ALA A 44 7.32 -2.83 -2.40
CA ALA A 44 8.17 -2.18 -1.41
C ALA A 44 8.00 -2.86 -0.05
N LEU A 45 8.87 -2.50 0.90
CA LEU A 45 8.66 -2.80 2.31
C LEU A 45 7.49 -1.96 2.84
N ASP A 46 6.64 -2.59 3.66
CA ASP A 46 5.52 -1.88 4.29
C ASP A 46 6.05 -0.81 5.26
N ALA A 47 5.32 0.30 5.35
CA ALA A 47 5.69 1.43 6.20
C ALA A 47 5.63 1.01 7.67
N ARG A 48 6.67 1.33 8.44
CA ARG A 48 6.75 1.01 9.87
C ARG A 48 6.00 2.08 10.65
N ARG A 49 4.74 1.80 10.99
CA ARG A 49 3.81 2.68 11.72
C ARG A 49 3.00 1.88 12.74
N GLU A 50 2.48 2.55 13.77
CA GLU A 50 1.49 1.93 14.66
C GLU A 50 0.15 1.75 13.93
N HIS A 51 -0.29 2.78 13.19
CA HIS A 51 -1.49 2.71 12.37
C HIS A 51 -1.14 2.38 10.92
N ARG A 52 -1.85 1.39 10.36
CA ARG A 52 -1.66 0.98 8.98
C ARG A 52 -2.08 2.11 8.04
N ILE A 53 -1.13 2.60 7.24
CA ILE A 53 -1.36 3.71 6.29
C ILE A 53 -1.45 3.24 4.83
N ASN A 54 -0.84 2.10 4.50
CA ASN A 54 -0.89 1.47 3.18
C ASN A 54 -1.82 0.25 3.16
N ALA A 55 -2.46 0.01 2.02
CA ALA A 55 -3.30 -1.16 1.76
C ALA A 55 -4.46 -1.31 2.76
N ASN A 56 -5.06 -0.17 3.14
CA ASN A 56 -6.32 -0.17 3.86
C ASN A 56 -7.48 -0.55 2.92
N SER A 57 -8.50 -1.24 3.43
CA SER A 57 -9.65 -1.67 2.62
C SER A 57 -10.47 -0.51 2.06
N PHE A 58 -10.40 0.66 2.70
CA PHE A 58 -11.04 1.89 2.26
C PHE A 58 -10.15 2.77 1.35
N GLN A 59 -8.88 2.42 1.16
CA GLN A 59 -7.98 3.13 0.25
C GLN A 59 -8.48 2.98 -1.20
N GLN A 60 -8.83 4.10 -1.82
CA GLN A 60 -9.34 4.10 -3.19
C GLN A 60 -8.18 4.03 -4.19
N ASP A 61 -8.33 3.19 -5.21
CA ASP A 61 -7.42 3.11 -6.37
C ASP A 61 -5.91 2.96 -6.04
N ALA A 62 -5.51 2.25 -4.98
CA ALA A 62 -4.09 2.04 -4.63
C ALA A 62 -3.25 1.39 -5.76
N LEU A 63 -3.93 0.66 -6.65
CA LEU A 63 -3.37 -0.04 -7.82
C LEU A 63 -4.29 0.22 -9.02
N LYS A 64 -3.78 0.85 -10.07
CA LYS A 64 -4.53 1.25 -11.25
C LYS A 64 -3.90 0.68 -12.51
N THR A 65 -4.70 0.12 -13.41
CA THR A 65 -4.23 -0.29 -14.75
C THR A 65 -4.73 0.70 -15.79
N PHE A 66 -3.84 1.20 -16.64
CA PHE A 66 -4.16 2.09 -17.75
C PHE A 66 -3.18 1.89 -18.91
N ASN A 67 -3.70 1.74 -20.13
CA ASN A 67 -2.92 1.62 -21.38
C ASN A 67 -1.72 0.63 -21.31
N GLY A 68 -1.94 -0.58 -20.78
CA GLY A 68 -0.90 -1.62 -20.70
C GLY A 68 0.12 -1.43 -19.57
N TRP A 69 -0.08 -0.42 -18.72
CA TRP A 69 0.73 -0.17 -17.52
C TRP A 69 -0.10 -0.38 -16.27
N GLN A 70 0.55 -0.92 -15.24
CA GLN A 70 0.04 -0.88 -13.87
C GLN A 70 0.75 0.22 -13.11
N TYR A 71 0.00 0.97 -12.32
CA TYR A 71 0.48 2.02 -11.44
C TYR A 71 0.10 1.68 -10.01
N ALA A 72 0.97 2.00 -9.06
CA ALA A 72 0.71 1.86 -7.64
C ALA A 72 1.18 3.13 -6.91
N CYS A 73 0.41 3.59 -5.94
CA CYS A 73 0.81 4.69 -5.05
C CYS A 73 0.83 4.20 -3.60
N PHE A 74 1.90 4.51 -2.87
CA PHE A 74 2.15 3.99 -1.53
C PHE A 74 3.14 4.88 -0.79
N TYR A 75 3.15 4.78 0.53
CA TYR A 75 4.18 5.41 1.35
C TYR A 75 5.39 4.50 1.54
N THR A 76 6.58 5.10 1.56
CA THR A 76 7.86 4.45 1.83
C THR A 76 8.60 5.17 2.94
N GLN A 77 9.34 4.43 3.78
CA GLN A 77 10.20 5.04 4.79
C GLN A 77 11.25 5.95 4.12
N LYS A 78 11.45 7.16 4.65
CA LYS A 78 12.51 8.08 4.22
C LYS A 78 13.90 7.44 4.41
N ASP A 79 14.10 6.80 5.56
CA ASP A 79 15.31 6.06 5.88
C ASP A 79 15.00 4.93 6.88
N ALA A 80 15.99 4.07 7.18
CA ALA A 80 15.79 2.87 7.99
C ALA A 80 15.39 3.13 9.46
N SER A 81 15.64 4.34 9.97
CA SER A 81 15.45 4.73 11.37
C SER A 81 14.35 5.77 11.60
N SER A 82 13.93 6.47 10.54
CA SER A 82 12.99 7.56 10.62
C SER A 82 11.55 7.07 10.61
N ASN A 83 10.68 7.76 11.35
CA ASN A 83 9.22 7.60 11.26
C ASN A 83 8.62 8.43 10.13
N VAL A 84 9.43 9.20 9.40
CA VAL A 84 9.01 9.98 8.23
C VAL A 84 8.79 9.08 7.04
N LEU A 85 7.67 9.28 6.36
CA LEU A 85 7.34 8.62 5.12
C LEU A 85 7.38 9.60 3.94
N PHE A 86 7.73 9.08 2.77
CA PHE A 86 7.59 9.76 1.50
C PHE A 86 6.52 9.10 0.64
N VAL A 87 5.89 9.92 -0.19
CA VAL A 87 4.97 9.44 -1.22
C VAL A 87 5.77 8.80 -2.34
N SER A 88 5.37 7.60 -2.75
CA SER A 88 5.98 6.88 -3.87
C SER A 88 4.90 6.49 -4.87
N LEU A 89 5.22 6.73 -6.15
CA LEU A 89 4.45 6.30 -7.31
C LEU A 89 5.30 5.29 -8.09
N ALA A 90 4.81 4.08 -8.25
CA ALA A 90 5.45 3.07 -9.08
C ALA A 90 4.63 2.75 -10.33
N ARG A 91 5.30 2.33 -11.39
CA ARG A 91 4.67 1.73 -12.57
C ARG A 91 5.38 0.46 -13.01
N ARG A 92 4.68 -0.40 -13.74
CA ARG A 92 5.27 -1.52 -14.48
C ARG A 92 4.47 -1.83 -15.74
N PRO A 93 5.09 -2.39 -16.79
CA PRO A 93 4.33 -2.88 -17.93
C PRO A 93 3.60 -4.17 -17.57
N ILE A 94 2.37 -4.31 -18.07
CA ILE A 94 1.62 -5.56 -18.08
C ILE A 94 1.61 -6.07 -19.53
N ASN A 95 2.41 -7.09 -19.81
CA ASN A 95 2.38 -7.84 -21.06
C ASN A 95 2.04 -9.32 -20.78
N GLU A 96 2.52 -10.26 -21.59
CA GLU A 96 2.39 -11.70 -21.33
C GLU A 96 2.97 -12.12 -19.96
N SER A 97 3.91 -11.33 -19.43
CA SER A 97 4.48 -11.46 -18.09
C SER A 97 4.46 -10.12 -17.34
N LEU A 98 4.57 -10.18 -16.01
CA LEU A 98 4.65 -8.97 -15.18
C LEU A 98 6.06 -8.36 -15.28
N GLY A 99 6.13 -7.11 -15.71
CA GLY A 99 7.38 -6.35 -15.69
C GLY A 99 7.84 -5.99 -14.27
N ARG A 100 9.05 -5.43 -14.19
CA ARG A 100 9.59 -4.87 -12.94
C ARG A 100 8.93 -3.53 -12.62
N TRP A 101 8.85 -3.23 -11.33
CA TRP A 101 8.41 -1.92 -10.86
C TRP A 101 9.51 -0.87 -11.06
N GLU A 102 9.13 0.27 -11.61
CA GLU A 102 9.89 1.53 -11.64
C GLU A 102 9.23 2.48 -10.64
N THR A 103 9.98 2.97 -9.66
CA THR A 103 9.43 3.81 -8.58
C THR A 103 10.00 5.23 -8.66
N LEU A 104 9.11 6.21 -8.59
CA LEU A 104 9.39 7.61 -8.36
C LEU A 104 8.95 7.97 -6.93
N THR A 105 9.86 8.48 -6.12
CA THR A 105 9.56 8.96 -4.75
C THR A 105 9.61 10.48 -4.74
N PHE A 106 8.59 11.10 -4.15
CA PHE A 106 8.52 12.55 -3.95
C PHE A 106 9.21 12.89 -2.62
N ASP A 107 10.28 13.66 -2.67
CA ASP A 107 11.12 14.03 -1.52
C ASP A 107 10.86 15.45 -0.99
N ASP A 108 9.88 16.14 -1.57
CA ASP A 108 9.44 17.50 -1.24
C ASP A 108 8.30 17.57 -0.22
N TYR A 109 7.80 16.41 0.24
CA TYR A 109 6.77 16.30 1.27
C TYR A 109 7.09 15.22 2.30
N GLU A 110 7.20 15.60 3.57
CA GLU A 110 7.43 14.68 4.69
C GLU A 110 6.10 14.32 5.38
N GLN A 111 5.64 13.08 5.19
CA GLN A 111 4.46 12.59 5.90
C GLN A 111 4.89 12.09 7.29
N THR A 112 4.43 12.77 8.34
CA THR A 112 4.89 12.55 9.72
C THR A 112 3.81 11.99 10.65
N ALA A 113 2.53 12.28 10.39
CA ALA A 113 1.41 11.81 11.20
C ALA A 113 1.28 10.27 11.18
N ASP A 114 1.19 9.65 12.36
CA ASP A 114 0.88 8.21 12.47
C ASP A 114 -0.63 8.02 12.51
N ASP A 115 -1.27 8.23 11.35
CA ASP A 115 -2.72 8.16 11.19
C ASP A 115 -3.08 7.27 10.00
N GLY A 116 -3.83 6.20 10.27
CA GLY A 116 -4.23 5.24 9.23
C GLY A 116 -5.26 5.79 8.24
N HIS A 117 -5.90 6.93 8.54
CA HIS A 117 -6.86 7.57 7.64
C HIS A 117 -6.17 8.34 6.50
N ASN A 118 -4.90 8.70 6.69
CA ASN A 118 -4.05 9.51 5.80
C ASN A 118 -3.59 8.73 4.55
N THR A 119 -4.50 7.97 3.97
CA THR A 119 -4.28 7.11 2.80
C THR A 119 -3.86 7.89 1.57
N ILE A 120 -3.44 7.15 0.54
CA ILE A 120 -3.00 7.66 -0.75
C ILE A 120 -3.79 7.03 -1.89
N SER A 121 -4.19 7.82 -2.87
CA SER A 121 -4.97 7.39 -4.03
C SER A 121 -4.37 7.93 -5.33
N ILE A 122 -4.51 7.16 -6.42
CA ILE A 122 -4.06 7.55 -7.75
C ILE A 122 -5.22 7.56 -8.75
N GLY A 123 -5.26 8.61 -9.58
CA GLY A 123 -6.07 8.70 -10.78
C GLY A 123 -5.20 8.87 -12.03
N VAL A 124 -5.64 8.34 -13.15
CA VAL A 124 -5.01 8.58 -14.46
C VAL A 124 -6.04 9.22 -15.39
N CYS A 125 -5.73 10.40 -15.92
CA CYS A 125 -6.60 11.09 -16.85
C CYS A 125 -6.60 10.36 -18.19
N ALA A 126 -7.78 9.94 -18.66
CA ALA A 126 -7.91 9.20 -19.91
C ALA A 126 -7.58 10.06 -21.14
N GLY A 127 -7.75 11.38 -21.06
CA GLY A 127 -7.59 12.29 -22.20
C GLY A 127 -6.12 12.58 -22.55
N ASP A 128 -5.26 12.69 -21.54
CA ASP A 128 -3.87 13.13 -21.73
C ASP A 128 -2.84 12.26 -21.01
N GLY A 129 -3.27 11.28 -20.20
CA GLY A 129 -2.41 10.39 -19.43
C GLY A 129 -1.76 11.04 -18.21
N SER A 130 -2.21 12.22 -17.75
CA SER A 130 -1.71 12.78 -16.49
C SER A 130 -2.02 11.86 -15.31
N ILE A 131 -1.08 11.75 -14.38
CA ILE A 131 -1.24 10.98 -13.15
C ILE A 131 -1.50 11.95 -12.02
N HIS A 132 -2.63 11.78 -11.33
CA HIS A 132 -3.02 12.56 -10.17
C HIS A 132 -2.85 11.69 -8.93
N VAL A 133 -2.15 12.19 -7.93
CA VAL A 133 -1.95 11.50 -6.64
C VAL A 133 -2.51 12.39 -5.55
N SER A 134 -3.40 11.86 -4.71
CA SER A 134 -4.00 12.55 -3.57
C SER A 134 -3.66 11.79 -2.30
N PHE A 135 -3.17 12.48 -1.26
CA PHE A 135 -2.63 11.82 -0.08
C PHE A 135 -2.67 12.69 1.19
N ASP A 136 -2.62 12.01 2.34
CA ASP A 136 -2.45 12.59 3.69
C ASP A 136 -3.64 13.46 4.15
N HIS A 137 -4.86 12.96 3.93
CA HIS A 137 -6.11 13.68 4.28
C HIS A 137 -6.75 13.04 5.51
N HIS A 138 -7.01 13.82 6.57
CA HIS A 138 -7.87 13.40 7.67
C HIS A 138 -8.55 14.58 8.38
N CYS A 139 -9.41 15.30 7.65
CA CYS A 139 -10.33 16.31 8.20
C CYS A 139 -9.69 17.38 9.11
N ASP A 140 -8.38 17.62 9.00
CA ASP A 140 -7.72 18.67 9.75
C ASP A 140 -8.08 20.05 9.17
N PRO A 141 -8.31 21.07 10.02
CA PRO A 141 -8.33 22.44 9.56
C PRO A 141 -6.97 22.76 8.93
N VAL A 142 -6.96 23.26 7.69
CA VAL A 142 -5.75 23.86 7.10
C VAL A 142 -5.38 25.06 7.96
N SER A 143 -4.48 24.89 8.93
CA SER A 143 -3.85 26.01 9.61
C SER A 143 -2.73 26.52 8.69
N LEU A 144 -2.75 27.81 8.36
CA LEU A 144 -1.68 28.44 7.56
C LEU A 144 -0.32 28.45 8.29
N THR A 145 -0.26 27.93 9.52
CA THR A 145 0.91 27.90 10.40
C THR A 145 1.52 26.51 10.55
N ASP A 146 0.75 25.43 10.32
CA ASP A 146 1.23 24.05 10.41
C ASP A 146 1.13 23.40 9.03
N ALA A 147 2.19 23.55 8.23
CA ALA A 147 2.32 22.94 6.91
C ALA A 147 2.38 21.38 6.91
N HIS A 148 2.11 20.73 8.05
CA HIS A 148 2.27 19.29 8.25
C HIS A 148 1.00 18.45 8.00
N ASN A 149 -0.18 19.07 7.84
CA ASN A 149 -1.44 18.35 7.60
C ASN A 149 -2.12 18.81 6.29
N ALA A 150 -1.31 19.19 5.29
CA ALA A 150 -1.83 19.67 4.03
C ALA A 150 -2.34 18.50 3.19
N ALA A 151 -3.63 18.54 2.86
CA ALA A 151 -4.20 17.71 1.83
C ALA A 151 -3.50 18.00 0.49
N CYS A 152 -2.55 17.14 0.10
CA CYS A 152 -1.71 17.37 -1.06
C CYS A 152 -2.23 16.64 -2.29
N THR A 153 -2.12 17.30 -3.44
CA THR A 153 -2.35 16.68 -4.76
C THR A 153 -1.19 16.98 -5.67
N ILE A 154 -0.60 15.93 -6.25
CA ILE A 154 0.49 16.05 -7.23
C ILE A 154 -0.03 15.57 -8.58
N ALA A 155 0.22 16.38 -9.63
CA ALA A 155 0.06 15.96 -11.02
C ALA A 155 1.44 15.68 -11.61
N CYS A 156 1.69 14.45 -12.04
CA CYS A 156 2.97 14.05 -12.60
C CYS A 156 2.79 13.17 -13.83
N ARG A 157 3.90 12.91 -14.53
CA ARG A 157 3.98 11.96 -15.64
C ARG A 157 5.31 11.25 -15.56
N PHE A 158 5.31 9.93 -15.75
CA PHE A 158 6.56 9.24 -16.09
C PHE A 158 6.98 9.66 -17.49
N LYS A 159 8.25 10.01 -17.67
CA LYS A 159 8.81 10.20 -19.01
C LYS A 159 8.76 8.86 -19.77
N ALA A 160 8.42 8.95 -21.06
CA ALA A 160 8.42 7.82 -21.98
C ALA A 160 9.85 7.32 -22.24
#